data_AF-A0A3D3MG90-F1
#
_entry.id   AF-A0A3D3MG90-F1
#
_cell.length_a   1.000
_cell.length_b   1.000
_cell.length_c   1.000
_cell.angle_alpha   90.00
_cell.angle_beta   90.00
_cell.angle_gamma   90.00
#
_symmetry.space_group_name_H-M   'P 1'
#
loop_
_entity.id
_entity.type
_entity.pdbx_description
1 polymer ?
#
loop_
_entity_poly.entity_id
_entity_poly.type
_entity_poly.pdbx_seq_one_letter_code
_entity_poly.pdbx_strand_id
1 'polypeptide(L)'
;MTVHDLAGTYSIKGSNQEESDQYSYSGILTLSVDENNRIVAQWIIGDHIQNGTGFYKDQILVLNFNYEGDDHTIYKGVAVYRCLNKDTLDGFWSEKHGNPLYLGSEYCVRIQNSWIFN
;
A
#
# COMPACT_ATOMS: atom_id res chain seq x y z
N MET A 1 9.11 -13.32 -9.62
CA MET A 1 7.91 -13.28 -8.76
C MET A 1 6.69 -13.20 -9.65
N THR A 2 5.61 -13.82 -9.24
CA THR A 2 4.28 -13.74 -9.85
C THR A 2 3.39 -12.83 -9.03
N VAL A 3 2.22 -12.46 -9.57
CA VAL A 3 1.20 -11.71 -8.84
C VAL A 3 0.76 -12.43 -7.56
N HIS A 4 0.70 -13.77 -7.58
CA HIS A 4 0.34 -14.59 -6.43
C HIS A 4 1.42 -14.60 -5.34
N ASP A 5 2.69 -14.43 -5.71
CA ASP A 5 3.77 -14.31 -4.73
C ASP A 5 3.60 -13.07 -3.85
N LEU A 6 2.86 -12.05 -4.31
CA LEU A 6 2.63 -10.80 -3.57
C LEU A 6 1.46 -10.89 -2.60
N ALA A 7 0.55 -11.85 -2.74
CA ALA A 7 -0.61 -11.99 -1.87
C ALA A 7 -0.18 -12.24 -0.42
N GLY A 8 -0.74 -11.49 0.53
CA GLY A 8 -0.51 -11.60 1.97
C GLY A 8 -0.53 -10.25 2.68
N THR A 9 -0.14 -10.26 3.96
CA THR A 9 -0.21 -9.09 4.84
C THR A 9 1.18 -8.53 5.12
N TYR A 10 1.31 -7.21 5.08
CA TYR A 10 2.54 -6.46 5.26
C TYR A 10 2.35 -5.39 6.34
N SER A 11 3.40 -5.19 7.14
CA SER A 11 3.52 -3.99 7.97
C SER A 11 4.04 -2.84 7.12
N ILE A 12 3.53 -1.63 7.35
CA ILE A 12 3.89 -0.41 6.62
C ILE A 12 4.60 0.55 7.57
N LYS A 13 5.63 1.23 7.05
CA LYS A 13 6.10 2.53 7.54
C LYS A 13 6.06 3.51 6.37
N GLY A 14 5.46 4.67 6.56
CA GLY A 14 5.33 5.64 5.49
C GLY A 14 5.33 7.09 5.94
N SER A 15 5.49 7.98 4.97
CA SER A 15 5.43 9.44 5.11
C SER A 15 4.27 10.00 4.29
N ASN A 16 3.78 11.17 4.69
CA ASN A 16 2.70 11.86 4.00
C ASN A 16 3.22 12.59 2.75
N GLN A 17 2.29 12.99 1.88
CA GLN A 17 2.58 13.78 0.68
C GLN A 17 2.93 15.24 1.03
N GLU A 18 4.07 15.44 1.67
CA GLU A 18 4.57 16.72 2.16
C GLU A 18 6.10 16.82 2.01
N GLU A 19 6.69 17.96 2.34
CA GLU A 19 8.13 18.22 2.14
C GLU A 19 9.05 17.28 2.94
N SER A 20 8.53 16.72 4.03
CA SER A 20 9.28 15.85 4.92
C SER A 20 9.15 14.38 4.51
N ASP A 21 10.27 13.75 4.19
CA ASP A 21 10.35 12.30 3.96
C ASP A 21 10.39 11.47 5.26
N GLN A 22 10.28 12.10 6.43
CA GLN A 22 10.26 11.38 7.71
C GLN A 22 9.01 10.51 7.81
N TYR A 23 9.20 9.25 8.22
CA TYR A 23 8.08 8.35 8.47
C TYR A 23 7.15 8.94 9.55
N SER A 24 5.90 9.19 9.19
CA SER A 24 4.88 9.83 10.01
C SER A 24 3.73 8.88 10.37
N TYR A 25 3.60 7.74 9.68
CA TYR A 25 2.60 6.73 10.00
C TYR A 25 3.11 5.30 9.88
N SER A 26 2.37 4.40 10.52
CA SER A 26 2.47 2.96 10.36
C SER A 26 1.10 2.37 10.09
N GLY A 27 1.08 1.19 9.49
CA GLY A 27 -0.17 0.55 9.11
C GLY A 27 0.02 -0.88 8.66
N ILE A 28 -1.06 -1.44 8.13
CA ILE A 28 -1.12 -2.78 7.56
C ILE A 28 -1.62 -2.69 6.13
N LEU A 29 -0.91 -3.35 5.20
CA LEU A 29 -1.35 -3.58 3.83
C LEU A 29 -1.69 -5.05 3.66
N THR A 30 -2.91 -5.35 3.26
CA THR A 30 -3.31 -6.70 2.84
C THR A 30 -3.49 -6.73 1.33
N LEU A 31 -2.75 -7.62 0.67
CA LEU A 31 -2.87 -7.89 -0.76
C LEU A 31 -3.50 -9.25 -0.99
N SER A 32 -4.47 -9.33 -1.89
CA SER A 32 -5.03 -10.57 -2.41
C SER A 32 -5.10 -10.52 -3.94
N VAL A 33 -5.37 -11.66 -4.57
CA VAL A 33 -5.50 -11.76 -6.02
C VAL A 33 -6.90 -12.29 -6.32
N ASP A 34 -7.64 -11.60 -7.18
CA ASP A 34 -8.96 -12.07 -7.62
C ASP A 34 -8.86 -13.13 -8.74
N GLU A 35 -10.00 -13.68 -9.16
CA GLU A 35 -10.09 -14.71 -10.20
C GLU A 35 -9.50 -14.28 -11.56
N ASN A 36 -9.33 -12.98 -11.80
CA ASN A 36 -8.80 -12.42 -13.04
C ASN A 36 -7.32 -12.03 -12.93
N ASN A 37 -6.62 -12.49 -11.88
CA ASN A 37 -5.23 -12.13 -11.58
C ASN A 37 -5.00 -10.63 -11.33
N ARG A 38 -6.05 -9.90 -10.91
CA ARG A 38 -5.94 -8.50 -10.49
C ARG A 38 -5.62 -8.46 -8.99
N ILE A 39 -4.73 -7.54 -8.58
CA ILE A 39 -4.45 -7.31 -7.17
C ILE A 39 -5.61 -6.54 -6.55
N VAL A 40 -6.09 -7.01 -5.40
CA VAL A 40 -6.97 -6.28 -4.49
C VAL A 40 -6.14 -5.91 -3.26
N ALA A 41 -6.25 -4.66 -2.84
CA ALA A 41 -5.47 -4.11 -1.74
C ALA A 41 -6.39 -3.45 -0.71
N GLN A 42 -6.04 -3.63 0.56
CA GLN A 42 -6.64 -2.89 1.66
C GLN A 42 -5.55 -2.40 2.60
N TRP A 43 -5.60 -1.10 2.91
CA TRP A 43 -4.76 -0.47 3.91
C TRP A 43 -5.57 -0.21 5.17
N ILE A 44 -4.92 -0.37 6.32
CA ILE A 44 -5.38 0.10 7.62
C ILE A 44 -4.27 0.98 8.18
N ILE A 45 -4.53 2.28 8.29
CA ILE A 45 -3.59 3.29 8.80
C ILE A 45 -4.33 4.08 9.88
N GLY A 46 -3.93 3.91 11.15
CA GLY A 46 -4.74 4.39 12.27
C GLY A 46 -6.12 3.72 12.30
N ASP A 47 -7.17 4.52 12.30
CA ASP A 47 -8.58 4.13 12.20
C ASP A 47 -9.14 4.20 10.76
N HIS A 48 -8.34 4.67 9.80
CA HIS A 48 -8.76 4.78 8.40
C HIS A 48 -8.58 3.46 7.64
N ILE A 49 -9.63 3.07 6.91
CA ILE A 49 -9.61 1.95 5.97
C ILE A 49 -9.55 2.52 4.55
N GLN A 50 -8.56 2.07 3.77
CA GLN A 50 -8.44 2.43 2.36
C GLN A 50 -8.51 1.16 1.51
N ASN A 51 -9.16 1.25 0.35
CA ASN A 51 -9.33 0.12 -0.55
C ASN A 51 -8.75 0.45 -1.91
N GLY A 52 -8.19 -0.55 -2.58
CA GLY A 52 -7.61 -0.36 -3.89
C GLY A 52 -7.58 -1.61 -4.73
N THR A 53 -7.33 -1.41 -6.01
CA THR A 53 -7.11 -2.48 -6.98
C THR A 53 -6.01 -2.08 -7.94
N GLY A 54 -5.36 -3.05 -8.54
CA GLY A 54 -4.30 -2.76 -9.47
C GLY A 54 -3.66 -3.98 -10.10
N PHE A 55 -2.45 -3.80 -10.60
CA PHE A 55 -1.76 -4.79 -11.40
C PHE A 55 -0.27 -4.82 -11.06
N TYR A 56 0.35 -5.94 -11.39
CA TYR A 56 1.77 -6.19 -11.20
C TYR A 56 2.42 -6.51 -12.53
N LYS A 57 3.54 -5.85 -12.82
CA LYS A 57 4.38 -6.15 -13.99
C LYS A 57 5.82 -5.73 -13.74
N ASP A 58 6.77 -6.55 -14.16
CA ASP A 58 8.21 -6.22 -14.13
C ASP A 58 8.72 -5.73 -12.76
N GLN A 59 8.27 -6.38 -11.68
CA GLN A 59 8.59 -6.01 -10.28
C GLN A 59 8.00 -4.68 -9.82
N ILE A 60 7.07 -4.11 -10.59
CA ILE A 60 6.32 -2.91 -10.22
C ILE A 60 4.88 -3.30 -9.93
N LEU A 61 4.42 -2.97 -8.73
CA LEU A 61 3.03 -3.05 -8.31
C LEU A 61 2.43 -1.65 -8.35
N VAL A 62 1.34 -1.48 -9.10
CA VAL A 62 0.59 -0.22 -9.16
C VAL A 62 -0.79 -0.46 -8.59
N LEU A 63 -1.21 0.36 -7.64
CA LEU A 63 -2.52 0.27 -6.98
C LEU A 63 -3.23 1.61 -7.03
N ASN A 64 -4.43 1.64 -7.60
CA ASN A 64 -5.33 2.78 -7.45
C ASN A 64 -6.08 2.57 -6.13
N PHE A 65 -6.01 3.55 -5.23
CA PHE A 65 -6.67 3.49 -3.93
C PHE A 65 -7.70 4.60 -3.77
N ASN A 66 -8.61 4.38 -2.82
CA ASN A 66 -9.56 5.38 -2.36
C ASN A 66 -9.89 5.15 -0.87
N TYR A 67 -10.27 6.23 -0.20
CA TYR A 67 -10.75 6.21 1.18
C TYR A 67 -11.78 7.33 1.39
N GLU A 68 -12.64 7.15 2.40
CA GLU A 68 -13.54 8.21 2.87
C GLU A 68 -12.82 9.01 3.95
N GLY A 69 -12.71 10.32 3.76
CA GLY A 69 -12.19 11.23 4.78
C GLY A 69 -13.26 11.60 5.82
N ASP A 70 -12.83 12.27 6.88
CA ASP A 70 -13.72 12.70 7.97
C ASP A 70 -14.81 13.69 7.52
N ASP A 71 -14.61 14.32 6.37
CA ASP A 71 -15.55 15.22 5.70
C ASP A 71 -16.58 14.47 4.82
N HIS A 72 -16.59 13.13 4.85
CA HIS A 72 -17.38 12.25 3.98
C HIS A 72 -17.05 12.37 2.48
N THR A 73 -15.90 12.97 2.14
CA THR A 73 -15.42 13.02 0.76
C THR A 73 -14.62 11.75 0.44
N ILE A 74 -14.82 11.21 -0.76
CA ILE A 74 -13.99 10.11 -1.26
C ILE A 74 -12.73 10.68 -1.93
N TYR A 75 -11.60 10.44 -1.28
CA TYR A 75 -10.27 10.76 -1.79
C TYR A 75 -9.73 9.60 -2.62
N LYS A 76 -8.87 9.91 -3.60
CA LYS A 76 -8.35 8.94 -4.55
C LYS A 76 -6.90 9.22 -4.84
N GLY A 77 -6.13 8.16 -5.00
CA GLY A 77 -4.72 8.24 -5.33
C GLY A 77 -4.19 6.99 -5.99
N VAL A 78 -2.88 7.01 -6.22
CA VAL A 78 -2.13 5.89 -6.79
C VAL A 78 -0.92 5.64 -5.92
N ALA A 79 -0.74 4.37 -5.52
CA ALA A 79 0.47 3.87 -4.89
C ALA A 79 1.25 3.02 -5.89
N VAL A 80 2.57 3.18 -5.91
CA VAL A 80 3.48 2.45 -6.78
C VAL A 80 4.59 1.86 -5.92
N TYR A 81 4.79 0.56 -6.01
CA TYR A 81 5.85 -0.15 -5.29
C TYR A 81 6.78 -0.84 -6.26
N ARG A 82 8.07 -0.72 -5.98
CA ARG A 82 9.08 -1.66 -6.43
C ARG A 82 9.08 -2.85 -5.48
N CYS A 83 8.74 -4.03 -5.98
CA CYS A 83 8.83 -5.29 -5.25
C CYS A 83 10.29 -5.74 -5.24
N LEU A 84 11.01 -5.49 -4.13
CA LEU A 84 12.42 -5.87 -3.99
C LEU A 84 12.58 -7.40 -3.91
N ASN A 85 11.63 -8.04 -3.23
CA ASN A 85 11.46 -9.48 -3.17
C ASN A 85 10.00 -9.77 -2.77
N LYS A 86 9.64 -11.04 -2.58
CA LYS A 86 8.26 -11.44 -2.26
C LYS A 86 7.77 -10.90 -0.91
N ASP A 87 8.66 -10.47 -0.03
CA ASP A 87 8.39 -10.08 1.34
C ASP A 87 8.68 -8.60 1.60
N THR A 88 9.13 -7.84 0.59
CA THR A 88 9.57 -6.45 0.77
C THR A 88 9.16 -5.58 -0.41
N LEU A 89 8.40 -4.52 -0.12
CA LEU A 89 7.94 -3.51 -1.07
C LEU A 89 8.53 -2.16 -0.68
N ASP A 90 9.02 -1.42 -1.67
CA ASP A 90 9.58 -0.08 -1.52
C ASP A 90 8.87 0.83 -2.51
N GLY A 91 8.08 1.78 -2.02
CA GLY A 91 7.11 2.49 -2.82
C GLY A 91 6.86 3.93 -2.41
N PHE A 92 6.01 4.56 -3.21
CA PHE A 92 5.57 5.94 -3.05
C PHE A 92 4.13 6.07 -3.54
N TRP A 93 3.46 7.15 -3.17
CA TRP A 93 2.09 7.40 -3.58
C TRP A 93 1.78 8.89 -3.73
N SER A 94 0.70 9.16 -4.45
CA SER A 94 0.11 10.50 -4.56
C SER A 94 -1.41 10.41 -4.47
N GLU A 95 -1.99 11.27 -3.65
CA GLU A 95 -3.42 11.55 -3.55
C GLU A 95 -3.74 12.85 -4.30
N LYS A 96 -4.91 12.89 -4.94
CA LYS A 96 -5.31 13.95 -5.86
C LYS A 96 -5.31 15.37 -5.26
N HIS A 97 -5.65 15.51 -3.98
CA HIS A 97 -5.77 16.80 -3.30
C HIS A 97 -4.53 17.14 -2.45
N GLY A 98 -3.61 16.19 -2.29
CA GLY A 98 -2.31 16.42 -1.67
C GLY A 98 -1.44 17.43 -2.44
N ASN A 99 -0.40 17.93 -1.79
CA ASN A 99 0.50 18.91 -2.42
C ASN A 99 1.26 18.26 -3.59
N PRO A 100 1.05 18.70 -4.85
CA PRO A 100 1.60 18.02 -6.02
C PRO A 100 3.12 18.15 -6.18
N LEU A 101 3.78 18.96 -5.35
CA LEU A 101 5.25 19.06 -5.31
C LEU A 101 5.91 17.85 -4.65
N TYR A 102 5.15 17.06 -3.89
CA TYR A 102 5.66 15.99 -3.05
C TYR A 102 4.93 14.67 -3.32
N LEU A 103 5.54 13.58 -2.86
CA LEU A 103 4.99 12.23 -2.87
C LEU A 103 5.06 11.69 -1.45
N GLY A 104 4.07 10.90 -1.03
CA GLY A 104 4.21 10.08 0.15
C GLY A 104 5.14 8.90 -0.14
N SER A 105 5.86 8.42 0.86
CA SER A 105 6.69 7.21 0.76
C SER A 105 6.11 6.07 1.60
N GLU A 106 6.31 4.84 1.17
CA GLU A 106 5.95 3.65 1.94
C GLU A 106 6.98 2.54 1.78
N TYR A 107 7.34 1.92 2.90
CA TYR A 107 8.13 0.71 2.94
C TYR A 107 7.33 -0.39 3.64
N CYS A 108 7.13 -1.51 2.95
CA CYS A 108 6.31 -2.60 3.44
C CYS A 108 7.14 -3.87 3.63
N VAL A 109 6.96 -4.52 4.78
CA VAL A 109 7.59 -5.81 5.09
C VAL A 109 6.52 -6.83 5.42
N ARG A 110 6.53 -7.96 4.71
CA ARG A 110 5.55 -9.03 4.89
C ARG A 110 5.63 -9.54 6.33
N ILE A 111 4.47 -9.65 6.95
CA ILE A 111 4.32 -10.28 8.25
C ILE A 111 4.38 -11.78 8.00
N GLN A 112 5.49 -12.41 8.39
CA GLN A 112 5.58 -13.85 8.42
C GLN A 112 4.74 -14.33 9.61
N ASN A 113 3.84 -15.30 9.39
CA ASN A 113 3.21 -16.03 10.48
C ASN A 113 4.27 -16.89 11.17
N SER A 114 5.12 -16.27 11.98
CA SER A 114 5.98 -17.00 12.90
C SER A 114 5.12 -17.48 14.06
N TRP A 115 4.45 -18.62 13.86
CA TRP A 115 4.04 -19.58 14.88
C TRP A 115 3.14 -19.06 16.03
N ILE A 116 1.82 -19.24 15.87
CA ILE A 116 0.96 -19.57 17.01
C ILE A 116 1.28 -21.03 17.38
N PHE A 117 2.26 -21.23 18.26
CA PHE A 117 2.23 -22.34 19.22
C PHE A 117 2.50 -21.75 20.60
N ASN A 118 1.43 -21.69 21.40
CA ASN A 118 1.43 -21.87 22.83
C ASN A 118 0.15 -22.63 23.17
#